data_AF-A0A7S3JSB9-F1
#
_entry.id   AF-A0A7S3JSB9-F1
#
_cell.length_a   1.000
_cell.length_b   1.000
_cell.length_c   1.000
_cell.angle_alpha   90.00
_cell.angle_beta   90.00
_cell.angle_gamma   90.00
#
_symmetry.space_group_name_H-M   'P 1'
#
loop_
_entity.id
_entity.type
_entity.pdbx_description
1 polymer ?
#
loop_
_entity_poly.entity_id
_entity_poly.type
_entity_poly.pdbx_seq_one_letter_code
_entity_poly.pdbx_strand_id
1 'polypeptide(L)'
;KWVWPGKCKYIPICLPAFTPSNCCREDEENSDLAKSSQAMEALRQLHARAAHPFLFHVAPKHLWEKAISSAEIYYPPTFQVDGSFTHATADPNKLIAVLNHFYKASKDDYVCLKMTCTSLEQQGISTLFEHTSPVGDTPAIDM
;
A
#
# COMPACT_ATOMS: atom_id res chain seq x y z
N LYS A 1 28.76 10.95 37.26
CA LYS A 1 28.14 9.80 37.99
C LYS A 1 26.67 10.14 38.21
N TRP A 2 25.75 9.42 37.58
CA TRP A 2 24.32 9.60 37.81
C TRP A 2 23.95 8.89 39.12
N VAL A 3 23.17 9.55 39.98
CA VAL A 3 22.69 9.00 41.25
C VAL A 3 21.17 9.15 41.27
N TRP A 4 20.45 8.05 41.46
CA TRP A 4 19.00 8.05 41.51
C TRP A 4 18.50 8.48 42.91
N PRO A 5 17.58 9.47 43.00
CA PRO A 5 17.27 10.13 44.27
C PRO A 5 16.16 9.47 45.12
N GLY A 6 15.63 8.29 44.75
CA GLY A 6 14.45 7.73 45.46
C GLY A 6 14.28 6.22 45.39
N LYS A 7 13.31 5.69 46.16
CA LYS A 7 12.92 4.27 46.14
C LYS A 7 12.43 3.90 44.73
N CYS A 8 13.23 3.15 44.00
CA CYS A 8 12.89 2.70 42.65
C CYS A 8 12.17 1.35 42.72
N LYS A 9 11.04 1.21 42.00
CA LYS A 9 10.40 -0.09 41.78
C LYS A 9 10.88 -0.62 40.43
N TYR A 10 11.50 -1.79 40.44
CA TYR A 10 11.83 -2.49 39.19
C TYR A 10 10.53 -2.99 38.57
N ILE A 11 10.16 -2.38 37.43
CA ILE A 11 9.05 -2.84 36.60
C ILE A 11 9.72 -3.38 35.33
N PRO A 12 9.76 -4.71 35.13
CA PRO A 12 10.30 -5.26 33.90
C PRO A 12 9.41 -4.80 32.74
N ILE A 13 9.94 -3.90 31.91
CA ILE A 13 9.28 -3.43 30.68
C ILE A 13 9.23 -4.56 29.65
N CYS A 14 10.18 -5.51 29.74
CA CYS A 14 10.20 -6.74 28.98
C CYS A 14 10.61 -7.89 29.90
N LEU A 15 9.81 -8.96 29.93
CA LEU A 15 10.30 -10.28 30.34
C LEU A 15 11.40 -10.71 29.34
N PRO A 16 12.37 -11.57 29.72
CA PRO A 16 13.38 -12.01 28.78
C PRO A 16 12.70 -12.55 27.51
N ALA A 17 12.94 -11.87 26.38
CA ALA A 17 12.32 -12.16 25.09
C ALA A 17 12.62 -13.59 24.56
N PHE A 18 13.56 -14.28 25.21
CA PHE A 18 14.05 -15.61 24.84
C PHE A 18 13.80 -16.59 25.99
N THR A 19 12.56 -17.00 26.16
CA THR A 19 12.27 -18.30 26.80
C THR A 19 12.06 -19.32 25.68
N PRO A 20 12.50 -20.59 25.84
CA PRO A 20 12.23 -21.63 24.84
C PRO A 20 10.73 -21.76 24.49
N SER A 21 9.85 -21.38 25.42
CA SER A 21 8.40 -21.32 25.24
C SER A 21 7.90 -20.21 24.30
N ASN A 22 8.72 -19.18 24.04
CA ASN A 22 8.39 -18.05 23.15
C ASN A 22 9.13 -18.12 21.81
N CYS A 23 9.87 -19.21 21.57
CA CYS A 23 10.53 -19.48 20.30
C CYS A 23 9.61 -20.30 19.39
N CYS A 24 8.67 -19.63 18.71
CA CYS A 24 7.79 -20.24 17.73
C CYS A 24 7.73 -19.40 16.45
N ARG A 25 7.31 -20.02 15.34
CA ARG A 25 7.04 -19.33 14.07
C ARG A 25 5.65 -18.70 14.08
N GLU A 26 5.43 -17.81 13.11
CA GLU A 26 4.13 -17.17 12.87
C GLU A 26 3.06 -18.26 12.67
N ASP A 27 1.94 -18.13 13.39
CA ASP A 27 0.77 -19.01 13.35
C ASP A 27 1.01 -20.49 13.73
N GLU A 28 2.07 -20.81 14.47
CA GLU A 28 2.21 -22.13 15.10
C GLU A 28 1.13 -22.37 16.18
N GLU A 29 0.59 -23.60 16.25
CA GLU A 29 -0.41 -23.98 17.24
C GLU A 29 0.08 -23.71 18.67
N ASN A 30 -0.77 -23.08 19.50
CA ASN A 30 -0.47 -22.63 20.87
C ASN A 30 0.60 -21.51 20.99
N SER A 31 0.84 -20.75 19.93
CA SER A 31 1.65 -19.54 19.98
C SER A 31 0.88 -18.35 20.55
N ASP A 32 1.22 -17.90 21.76
CA ASP A 32 0.74 -16.63 22.36
C ASP A 32 1.54 -15.41 21.87
N LEU A 33 2.27 -15.54 20.75
CA LEU A 33 3.09 -14.45 20.22
C LEU A 33 2.22 -13.35 19.59
N ALA A 34 2.62 -12.10 19.84
CA ALA A 34 2.06 -10.93 19.14
C ALA A 34 2.37 -10.92 17.62
N LYS A 35 3.26 -11.79 17.15
CA LYS A 35 3.74 -11.88 15.77
C LYS A 35 2.95 -12.93 14.99
N SER A 36 1.70 -12.64 14.66
CA SER A 36 0.90 -13.43 13.70
C SER A 36 1.19 -13.01 12.26
N SER A 37 0.82 -13.84 11.28
CA SER A 37 0.92 -13.44 9.86
C SER A 37 0.14 -12.17 9.57
N GLN A 38 -1.04 -12.01 10.20
CA GLN A 38 -1.85 -10.80 10.07
C GLN A 38 -1.15 -9.56 10.62
N ALA A 39 -0.50 -9.67 11.80
CA ALA A 39 0.24 -8.55 12.39
C ALA A 39 1.46 -8.17 11.55
N MET A 40 2.13 -9.17 10.96
CA MET A 40 3.26 -8.95 10.07
C MET A 40 2.84 -8.32 8.74
N GLU A 41 1.70 -8.70 8.18
CA GLU A 41 1.15 -8.06 6.99
C GLU A 41 0.77 -6.61 7.27
N ALA A 42 0.08 -6.34 8.38
CA ALA A 42 -0.22 -4.96 8.81
C ALA A 42 1.06 -4.12 8.97
N LEU A 43 2.13 -4.70 9.52
CA LEU A 43 3.42 -4.02 9.63
C LEU A 43 4.06 -3.73 8.26
N ARG A 44 3.97 -4.66 7.30
CA ARG A 44 4.44 -4.44 5.92
C ARG A 44 3.69 -3.29 5.25
N GLN A 45 2.37 -3.24 5.39
CA GLN A 45 1.54 -2.15 4.88
C GLN A 45 1.95 -0.79 5.47
N LEU A 46 2.21 -0.73 6.78
CA LEU A 46 2.69 0.49 7.45
C LEU A 46 4.06 0.94 6.92
N HIS A 47 5.00 0.01 6.73
CA HIS A 47 6.31 0.32 6.17
C HIS A 47 6.21 0.80 4.71
N ALA A 48 5.40 0.15 3.88
CA ALA A 48 5.19 0.55 2.49
C ALA A 48 4.61 1.97 2.41
N ARG A 49 3.58 2.25 3.21
CA ARG A 49 2.98 3.58 3.31
C ARG A 49 3.99 4.64 3.77
N ALA A 50 4.86 4.31 4.73
CA ALA A 50 5.87 5.24 5.23
C ALA A 50 6.99 5.49 4.20
N ALA A 51 7.37 4.46 3.44
CA ALA A 51 8.41 4.54 2.41
C ALA A 51 7.96 5.34 1.18
N HIS A 52 6.66 5.31 0.86
CA HIS A 52 6.10 5.93 -0.33
C HIS A 52 5.10 7.05 0.01
N PRO A 53 5.54 8.32 0.05
CA PRO A 53 4.67 9.43 0.41
C PRO A 53 3.61 9.75 -0.66
N PHE A 54 3.81 9.28 -1.89
CA PHE A 54 2.94 9.57 -3.02
C PHE A 54 2.54 8.30 -3.76
N LEU A 55 1.32 8.32 -4.27
CA LEU A 55 0.77 7.35 -5.21
C LEU A 55 0.50 8.04 -6.54
N PHE A 56 0.72 7.31 -7.64
CA PHE A 56 0.57 7.82 -8.98
C PHE A 56 -0.37 6.90 -9.77
N HIS A 57 -1.45 7.48 -10.27
CA HIS A 57 -2.37 6.83 -11.20
C HIS A 57 -2.33 7.57 -12.53
N VAL A 58 -2.41 6.85 -13.65
CA VAL A 58 -2.43 7.47 -14.97
C VAL A 58 -3.78 7.23 -15.60
N ALA A 59 -4.45 8.33 -15.94
CA ALA A 59 -5.80 8.33 -16.48
C ALA A 59 -5.79 8.86 -17.92
N PRO A 60 -6.63 8.32 -18.84
CA PRO A 60 -6.87 8.95 -20.13
C PRO A 60 -7.42 10.36 -19.91
N LYS A 61 -6.77 11.35 -20.52
CA LYS A 61 -7.04 12.78 -20.30
C LYS A 61 -8.51 13.12 -20.55
N HIS A 62 -9.07 12.62 -21.65
CA HIS A 62 -10.45 12.89 -22.02
C HIS A 62 -11.47 12.36 -21.00
N LEU A 63 -11.21 11.20 -20.38
CA LEU A 63 -12.09 10.64 -19.33
C LEU A 63 -11.98 11.44 -18.04
N TRP A 64 -10.76 11.83 -17.68
CA TRP A 64 -10.52 12.64 -16.50
C TRP A 64 -11.16 14.03 -16.60
N GLU A 65 -10.94 14.72 -17.72
CA GLU A 65 -11.52 16.04 -17.96
C GLU A 65 -13.04 15.99 -18.01
N LYS A 66 -13.61 14.94 -18.62
CA LYS A 66 -15.06 14.70 -18.62
C LYS A 66 -15.58 14.55 -17.19
N ALA A 67 -14.97 13.70 -16.39
CA ALA A 67 -15.39 13.47 -14.99
C ALA A 67 -15.37 14.78 -14.18
N ILE A 68 -14.30 15.58 -14.30
CA ILE A 68 -14.22 16.90 -13.67
C ILE A 68 -15.35 17.81 -14.15
N SER A 69 -15.55 17.91 -15.47
CA SER A 69 -16.53 18.83 -16.06
C SER A 69 -17.97 18.48 -15.68
N SER A 70 -18.27 17.20 -15.52
CA SER A 70 -19.58 16.70 -15.12
C SER A 70 -19.77 16.63 -13.59
N ALA A 71 -18.74 16.95 -12.81
CA ALA A 71 -18.71 16.70 -11.36
C ALA A 71 -19.03 15.24 -10.98
N GLU A 72 -18.57 14.29 -11.80
CA GLU A 72 -18.76 12.86 -11.61
C GLU A 72 -17.48 12.20 -11.08
N ILE A 73 -17.65 11.03 -10.45
CA ILE A 73 -16.51 10.21 -10.00
C ILE A 73 -15.85 9.59 -11.23
N TYR A 74 -14.55 9.79 -11.36
CA TYR A 74 -13.75 9.09 -12.37
C TYR A 74 -13.55 7.63 -11.97
N TYR A 75 -13.86 6.73 -12.88
CA TYR A 75 -13.50 5.31 -12.81
C TYR A 75 -12.65 4.94 -14.02
N PRO A 76 -11.50 4.25 -13.84
CA PRO A 76 -10.71 3.78 -14.96
C PRO A 76 -11.52 2.75 -15.79
N PRO A 77 -11.25 2.60 -17.10
CA PRO A 77 -11.98 1.68 -17.97
C PRO A 77 -12.00 0.23 -17.48
N THR A 78 -10.94 -0.20 -16.79
CA THR A 78 -10.79 -1.56 -16.26
C THR A 78 -11.35 -1.73 -14.85
N PHE A 79 -11.91 -0.69 -14.22
CA PHE A 79 -12.33 -0.71 -12.82
C PHE A 79 -13.20 -1.91 -12.44
N GLN A 80 -14.21 -2.24 -13.27
CA GLN A 80 -15.08 -3.38 -13.00
C GLN A 80 -14.39 -4.72 -13.23
N VAL A 81 -13.52 -4.81 -14.24
CA VAL A 81 -12.79 -6.03 -14.59
C VAL A 81 -11.75 -6.35 -13.52
N ASP A 82 -11.10 -5.33 -12.98
CA ASP A 82 -10.08 -5.46 -11.97
C ASP A 82 -10.67 -5.84 -10.60
N GLY A 83 -11.99 -5.80 -10.40
CA GLY A 83 -12.63 -6.15 -9.13
C GLY A 83 -13.01 -4.93 -8.28
N SER A 84 -13.35 -3.83 -8.94
CA SER A 84 -13.79 -2.56 -8.31
C SER A 84 -12.67 -1.83 -7.55
N PHE A 85 -11.45 -1.85 -8.07
CA PHE A 85 -10.35 -1.04 -7.57
C PHE A 85 -9.58 -0.35 -8.69
N THR A 86 -8.75 0.63 -8.32
CA THR A 86 -7.92 1.41 -9.25
C THR A 86 -6.46 1.11 -8.99
N HIS A 87 -5.73 0.72 -10.04
CA HIS A 87 -4.29 0.54 -9.95
C HIS A 87 -3.55 1.87 -9.85
N ALA A 88 -2.63 1.97 -8.90
CA ALA A 88 -1.68 3.07 -8.77
C ALA A 88 -0.29 2.51 -8.44
N THR A 89 0.76 3.21 -8.84
CA THR A 89 2.14 2.89 -8.44
C THR A 89 2.62 3.86 -7.37
N ALA A 90 3.29 3.32 -6.37
CA ALA A 90 4.00 4.09 -5.36
C ALA A 90 5.45 4.42 -5.78
N ASP A 91 5.95 3.74 -6.81
CA ASP A 91 7.27 3.95 -7.39
C ASP A 91 7.16 4.72 -8.72
N PRO A 92 7.62 5.98 -8.78
CA PRO A 92 7.60 6.78 -10.00
C PRO A 92 8.54 6.23 -11.08
N ASN A 93 9.59 5.49 -10.71
CA ASN A 93 10.53 4.93 -11.69
C ASN A 93 9.88 3.81 -12.51
N LYS A 94 8.94 3.08 -11.92
CA LYS A 94 8.19 2.02 -12.61
C LYS A 94 7.10 2.58 -13.52
N LEU A 95 6.67 3.83 -13.32
CA LEU A 95 5.55 4.45 -14.02
C LEU A 95 5.73 4.37 -15.53
N ILE A 96 6.85 4.87 -16.07
CA ILE A 96 7.09 4.86 -17.52
C ILE A 96 7.12 3.45 -18.10
N ALA A 97 7.73 2.49 -17.40
CA ALA A 97 7.78 1.10 -17.86
C ALA A 97 6.40 0.44 -17.87
N VAL A 98 5.60 0.64 -16.81
CA VAL A 98 4.20 0.21 -16.72
C VAL A 98 3.39 0.81 -17.87
N LEU A 99 3.48 2.13 -18.08
CA LEU A 99 2.72 2.79 -19.14
C LEU A 99 3.10 2.28 -20.54
N ASN A 100 4.38 2.07 -20.79
CA ASN A 100 4.87 1.54 -22.06
C ASN A 100 4.44 0.09 -22.31
N HIS A 101 4.07 -0.66 -21.28
CA HIS A 101 3.53 -2.01 -21.42
C HIS A 101 2.02 -2.00 -21.67
N PHE A 102 1.25 -1.30 -20.82
CA PHE A 102 -0.21 -1.32 -20.88
C PHE A 102 -0.79 -0.43 -21.98
N TYR A 103 -0.13 0.68 -22.32
CA TYR A 103 -0.68 1.71 -23.22
C TYR A 103 0.09 1.85 -24.53
N LYS A 104 0.94 0.87 -24.88
CA LYS A 104 1.78 0.90 -26.08
C LYS A 104 1.00 1.13 -27.38
N ALA A 105 -0.20 0.57 -27.47
CA ALA A 105 -1.08 0.66 -28.64
C ALA A 105 -2.03 1.86 -28.58
N SER A 106 -2.12 2.55 -27.44
CA SER A 106 -3.01 3.69 -27.28
C SER A 106 -2.45 4.93 -27.97
N LYS A 107 -3.35 5.72 -28.57
CA LYS A 107 -3.04 7.04 -29.14
C LYS A 107 -3.60 8.19 -28.29
N ASP A 108 -4.13 7.87 -27.12
CA ASP A 108 -4.74 8.86 -26.24
C ASP A 108 -3.69 9.70 -25.52
N ASP A 109 -4.07 10.91 -25.16
CA ASP A 109 -3.35 11.71 -24.18
C ASP A 109 -3.64 11.18 -22.77
N TYR A 110 -2.62 11.21 -21.92
CA TYR A 110 -2.70 10.75 -20.54
C TYR A 110 -2.32 11.84 -19.54
N VAL A 111 -2.97 11.83 -18.38
CA VAL A 111 -2.63 12.68 -17.24
C VAL A 111 -2.16 11.81 -16.07
N CYS A 112 -1.12 12.26 -15.36
CA CYS A 112 -0.64 11.60 -14.16
C CYS A 112 -1.25 12.27 -12.93
N LEU A 113 -2.11 11.53 -12.23
CA LEU A 113 -2.73 11.92 -10.99
C LEU A 113 -1.79 11.56 -9.84
N LYS A 114 -1.31 12.58 -9.12
CA LYS A 114 -0.47 12.41 -7.93
C LYS A 114 -1.32 12.62 -6.68
N MET A 115 -1.34 11.62 -5.81
CA MET A 115 -2.12 11.62 -4.56
C MET A 115 -1.28 11.10 -3.39
N THR A 116 -1.83 11.22 -2.18
CA THR A 116 -1.26 10.62 -0.96
C THR A 116 -2.26 9.62 -0.38
N CYS A 117 -1.80 8.62 0.39
CA CYS A 117 -2.71 7.74 1.12
C CYS A 117 -3.68 8.54 2.00
N THR A 118 -3.18 9.58 2.68
CA THR A 118 -3.99 10.43 3.55
C THR A 118 -5.09 11.19 2.80
N SER A 119 -4.80 11.75 1.62
CA SER A 119 -5.82 12.45 0.82
C SER A 119 -6.91 11.49 0.32
N LEU A 120 -6.56 10.23 0.06
CA LEU A 120 -7.53 9.20 -0.36
C LEU A 120 -8.41 8.75 0.81
N GLU A 121 -7.82 8.51 1.98
CA GLU A 121 -8.55 8.14 3.20
C GLU A 121 -9.55 9.22 3.64
N GLN A 122 -9.20 10.50 3.48
CA GLN A 122 -10.11 11.62 3.75
C GLN A 122 -11.35 11.60 2.85
N GLN A 123 -11.28 10.96 1.69
CA GLN A 123 -12.40 10.74 0.77
C GLN A 123 -13.07 9.36 0.98
N GLY A 124 -12.68 8.62 2.02
CA GLY A 124 -13.20 7.28 2.30
C GLY A 124 -12.62 6.19 1.40
N ILE A 125 -11.53 6.45 0.68
CA ILE A 125 -10.89 5.50 -0.22
C ILE A 125 -9.78 4.75 0.55
N SER A 126 -9.90 3.43 0.66
CA SER A 126 -8.87 2.58 1.25
C SER A 126 -7.74 2.31 0.23
N THR A 127 -6.50 2.30 0.72
CA THR A 127 -5.33 1.92 -0.08
C THR A 127 -4.71 0.64 0.47
N LEU A 128 -4.42 -0.31 -0.41
CA LEU A 128 -3.72 -1.55 -0.07
C LEU A 128 -2.48 -1.66 -0.97
N PHE A 129 -1.32 -1.92 -0.37
CA PHE A 129 -0.08 -2.15 -1.12
C PHE A 129 0.05 -3.64 -1.41
N GLU A 130 -0.04 -4.01 -2.67
CA GLU A 130 0.09 -5.40 -3.10
C GLU A 130 1.27 -5.56 -4.06
N HIS A 131 1.65 -6.81 -4.32
CA HIS A 131 2.55 -7.14 -5.42
C HIS A 131 1.89 -6.78 -6.76
N THR A 132 2.69 -6.69 -7.82
CA THR A 132 2.23 -6.32 -9.16
C THR A 132 1.12 -7.26 -9.64
N SER A 133 -0.09 -6.71 -9.82
CA SER A 133 -1.27 -7.41 -10.33
C SER A 133 -1.50 -7.09 -11.82
N PRO A 134 -2.12 -8.00 -12.59
CA PRO A 134 -2.53 -7.74 -13.97
C PRO A 134 -3.57 -6.60 -14.03
N VAL A 135 -3.65 -5.92 -15.17
CA VAL A 135 -4.61 -4.82 -15.41
C VAL A 135 -5.49 -5.19 -16.61
N GLY A 136 -6.78 -5.43 -16.37
CA GLY A 136 -7.67 -6.05 -17.36
C GLY A 136 -7.10 -7.37 -17.89
N ASP A 137 -7.08 -7.53 -19.21
CA ASP A 137 -6.54 -8.74 -19.89
C ASP A 137 -5.01 -8.76 -20.00
N THR A 138 -4.32 -7.70 -19.55
CA THR A 138 -2.86 -7.59 -19.74
C THR A 138 -2.13 -8.16 -18.52
N PRO A 139 -1.23 -9.14 -18.70
CA PRO A 139 -0.50 -9.75 -17.59
C PRO A 139 0.39 -8.74 -16.87
N ALA A 140 0.56 -8.93 -15.57
CA ALA A 140 1.49 -8.18 -14.75
C ALA A 140 2.93 -8.30 -15.28
N ILE A 141 3.73 -7.24 -15.13
CA ILE A 141 5.17 -7.33 -15.34
C ILE A 141 5.82 -7.58 -13.99
N ASP A 142 6.63 -8.62 -13.91
CA ASP A 142 7.55 -8.82 -12.80
C ASP A 142 8.75 -7.87 -13.02
N MET A 143 8.75 -6.73 -12.31
CA MET A 143 9.82 -5.71 -12.34
C MET A 143 10.42 -5.47 -10.98
#